data_AF-A0A528TK64-F1
#
_entry.id   AF-A0A528TK64-F1
#
_cell.length_a   1.000
_cell.length_b   1.000
_cell.length_c   1.000
_cell.angle_alpha   90.00
_cell.angle_beta   90.00
_cell.angle_gamma   90.00
#
_symmetry.space_group_name_H-M   'P 1'
#
loop_
_entity.id
_entity.type
_entity.pdbx_description
1 polymer ?
#
loop_
_entity_poly.entity_id
_entity_poly.type
_entity_poly.pdbx_seq_one_letter_code
_entity_poly.pdbx_strand_id
1 'polypeptide(L)'
;GRAFDRFLEPILDLIQTLPPYIYLLPAIALLGYGPATALVATFIVAMPPAIRLTALGIRMTPREFVELGHATGLTPWQMFVKIRLPFAIPSVMAGINQSLMMAFGMVVIAGIVGSGGLGETIYSAVRTLDIATSINA
;
A
#
# COMPACT_ATOMS: atom_id res chain seq x y z
N GLY A 1 -10.77 10.43 -13.31
CA GLY A 1 -11.10 10.95 -14.66
C GLY A 1 -9.79 11.05 -15.42
N ARG A 2 -9.73 10.67 -16.71
CA ARG A 2 -8.47 10.28 -17.40
C ARG A 2 -7.24 11.18 -17.16
N ALA A 3 -7.41 12.49 -16.93
CA ALA A 3 -6.33 13.42 -16.57
C ALA A 3 -5.79 13.22 -15.13
N PHE A 4 -6.66 12.99 -14.15
CA PHE A 4 -6.29 12.68 -12.76
C PHE A 4 -5.50 11.38 -12.66
N ASP A 5 -5.93 10.36 -13.39
CA ASP A 5 -5.30 9.05 -13.39
C ASP A 5 -3.90 9.11 -14.04
N ARG A 6 -3.71 9.90 -15.10
CA ARG A 6 -2.39 10.14 -15.70
C ARG A 6 -1.40 10.87 -14.79
N PHE A 7 -1.89 11.62 -13.81
CA PHE A 7 -1.04 12.31 -12.84
C PHE A 7 -0.75 11.45 -11.61
N LEU A 8 -1.74 10.68 -11.16
CA LEU A 8 -1.57 9.76 -10.04
C LEU A 8 -0.76 8.52 -10.38
N GLU A 9 -0.95 7.90 -11.55
CA GLU A 9 -0.25 6.67 -11.93
C GLU A 9 1.28 6.80 -11.82
N PRO A 10 1.93 7.86 -12.35
CA PRO A 10 3.37 8.05 -12.20
C PRO A 10 3.84 8.18 -10.74
N ILE A 11 3.06 8.84 -9.88
CA ILE A 11 3.39 9.00 -8.46
C ILE A 11 3.29 7.66 -7.75
N LEU A 12 2.22 6.90 -8.00
CA LEU A 12 2.03 5.57 -7.42
C LEU A 12 3.07 4.56 -7.93
N ASP A 13 3.52 4.70 -9.17
CA ASP A 13 4.60 3.89 -9.73
C ASP A 13 5.95 4.28 -9.10
N LEU A 14 6.22 5.57 -8.86
CA LEU A 14 7.41 6.01 -8.11
C LEU A 14 7.41 5.46 -6.68
N ILE A 15 6.25 5.42 -6.01
CA ILE A 15 6.14 4.87 -4.65
C ILE A 15 6.38 3.34 -4.60
N GLN A 16 6.13 2.62 -5.69
CA GLN A 16 6.33 1.16 -5.74
C GLN A 16 7.70 0.74 -6.27
N THR A 17 8.43 1.63 -6.93
CA THR A 17 9.69 1.29 -7.60
C THR A 17 10.93 1.63 -6.79
N LEU A 18 10.86 2.59 -5.84
CA LEU A 18 12.02 2.88 -5.01
C LEU A 18 12.17 1.84 -3.88
N PRO A 19 13.42 1.53 -3.49
CA PRO A 19 13.68 0.71 -2.31
C PRO A 19 13.05 1.30 -1.04
N PRO A 20 12.51 0.46 -0.12
CA PRO A 20 11.80 0.92 1.07
C PRO A 20 12.60 1.87 1.98
N TYR A 21 13.92 1.69 2.07
CA TYR A 21 14.82 2.52 2.88
C TYR A 21 14.86 3.98 2.44
N ILE A 22 14.57 4.25 1.15
CA ILE A 22 14.52 5.63 0.62
C ILE A 22 13.38 6.41 1.26
N TYR A 23 12.24 5.76 1.56
CA TYR A 23 11.09 6.43 2.21
C TYR A 23 11.34 6.74 3.68
N LEU A 24 12.26 6.02 4.33
CA LEU A 24 12.65 6.31 5.72
C LEU A 24 13.44 7.62 5.84
N LEU A 25 14.30 7.95 4.87
CA LEU A 25 15.13 9.17 4.92
C LEU A 25 14.31 10.47 5.12
N PRO A 26 13.31 10.80 4.28
CA PRO A 26 12.51 11.99 4.48
C PRO A 26 11.60 11.86 5.71
N ALA A 27 11.10 10.66 6.02
CA ALA A 27 10.27 10.47 7.21
C ALA A 27 11.06 10.74 8.49
N ILE A 28 12.31 10.27 8.58
CA ILE A 28 13.22 10.54 9.71
C ILE A 28 13.57 12.02 9.77
N ALA A 29 13.84 12.67 8.64
CA ALA A 29 14.18 14.10 8.61
C ALA A 29 13.05 14.97 9.18
N LEU A 30 11.79 14.56 9.03
CA LEU A 30 10.62 15.30 9.48
C LEU A 30 10.12 14.89 10.88
N LEU A 31 10.20 13.61 11.22
CA LEU A 31 9.57 13.02 12.41
C LEU A 31 10.58 12.47 13.44
N GLY A 32 11.86 12.39 13.08
CA GLY A 32 12.90 11.76 13.89
C GLY A 32 12.88 10.24 13.82
N TYR A 33 13.59 9.59 14.74
CA TYR A 33 13.57 8.13 14.89
C TYR A 33 12.39 7.69 15.75
N GLY A 34 11.78 6.55 15.41
CA GLY A 34 10.76 5.92 16.23
C GLY A 34 9.55 5.38 15.49
N PRO A 35 8.52 4.94 16.23
CA PRO A 35 7.35 4.24 15.69
C PRO A 35 6.52 5.08 14.72
N ALA A 36 6.39 6.39 14.96
CA ALA A 36 5.63 7.28 14.10
C ALA A 36 6.22 7.34 12.67
N THR A 37 7.54 7.42 12.57
CA THR A 37 8.29 7.43 11.31
C THR A 37 8.10 6.13 10.53
N ALA A 38 8.20 5.00 11.22
CA ALA A 38 7.93 3.69 10.63
C ALA A 38 6.50 3.57 10.12
N LEU A 39 5.51 4.05 10.88
CA LEU A 39 4.10 4.01 10.48
C LEU A 39 3.85 4.82 9.21
N VAL A 40 4.36 6.05 9.14
CA VAL A 40 4.17 6.93 7.98
C VAL A 40 4.82 6.34 6.74
N ALA A 41 6.07 5.86 6.85
CA ALA A 41 6.76 5.22 5.73
C ALA A 41 6.03 3.95 5.25
N THR A 42 5.55 3.13 6.18
CA THR A 42 4.76 1.92 5.87
C THR A 42 3.46 2.27 5.15
N PHE A 43 2.75 3.30 5.61
CA PHE A 43 1.52 3.75 5.00
C PHE A 43 1.75 4.23 3.56
N ILE A 44 2.79 5.03 3.31
CA ILE A 44 3.15 5.51 1.97
C ILE A 44 3.37 4.32 1.03
N VAL A 45 4.17 3.34 1.45
CA VAL A 45 4.51 2.16 0.62
C VAL A 45 3.31 1.24 0.40
N ALA A 46 2.42 1.10 1.37
CA ALA A 46 1.28 0.19 1.31
C ALA A 46 0.06 0.76 0.55
N MET A 47 -0.07 2.09 0.43
CA MET A 47 -1.23 2.72 -0.22
C MET A 47 -1.42 2.41 -1.73
N PRO A 48 -0.37 2.39 -2.58
CA PRO A 48 -0.53 2.27 -4.03
C PRO A 48 -1.36 1.07 -4.52
N PRO A 49 -1.15 -0.17 -4.05
CA PRO A 49 -1.96 -1.30 -4.51
C PRO A 49 -3.45 -1.14 -4.19
N ALA A 50 -3.80 -0.62 -3.00
CA ALA A 50 -5.19 -0.33 -2.66
C ALA A 50 -5.83 0.68 -3.62
N ILE A 51 -5.13 1.79 -3.92
CA ILE A 51 -5.65 2.82 -4.83
C ILE A 51 -5.80 2.25 -6.24
N ARG A 52 -4.77 1.57 -6.76
CA ARG A 52 -4.74 1.04 -8.13
C ARG A 52 -5.83 0.00 -8.36
N LEU A 53 -5.95 -0.97 -7.45
CA LEU A 53 -6.92 -2.06 -7.60
C LEU A 53 -8.35 -1.60 -7.32
N THR A 54 -8.55 -0.61 -6.45
CA THR A 54 -9.88 0.02 -6.31
C THR A 54 -10.29 0.74 -7.58
N ALA A 55 -9.40 1.57 -8.16
CA ALA A 55 -9.68 2.27 -9.42
C ALA A 55 -9.92 1.30 -10.58
N LEU A 56 -9.15 0.21 -10.64
CA LEU A 56 -9.34 -0.87 -11.61
C LEU A 56 -10.72 -1.52 -11.48
N GLY A 57 -11.10 -1.93 -10.26
CA GLY A 57 -12.38 -2.58 -10.00
C GLY A 57 -13.58 -1.72 -10.39
N ILE A 58 -13.52 -0.41 -10.09
CA ILE A 58 -14.57 0.54 -10.47
C ILE A 58 -14.67 0.66 -12.00
N ARG A 59 -13.53 0.66 -12.72
CA ARG A 59 -13.49 0.75 -14.19
C ARG A 59 -13.92 -0.54 -14.88
N MET A 60 -13.75 -1.69 -14.24
CA MET A 60 -14.14 -3.01 -14.76
C MET A 60 -15.63 -3.30 -14.61
N THR A 61 -16.42 -2.41 -14.01
CA THR A 61 -17.88 -2.57 -13.93
C THR A 61 -18.46 -2.74 -15.36
N PRO A 62 -19.23 -3.82 -15.63
CA PRO A 62 -19.72 -4.06 -16.98
C PRO A 62 -20.63 -2.93 -17.46
N ARG A 63 -20.46 -2.52 -18.72
CA ARG A 63 -21.16 -1.36 -19.29
C ARG A 63 -22.67 -1.54 -19.29
N GLU A 64 -23.15 -2.75 -19.54
CA GLU A 64 -24.58 -3.11 -19.55
C GLU A 64 -25.27 -2.71 -18.24
N PHE A 65 -24.67 -2.99 -17.08
CA PHE A 65 -25.24 -2.60 -15.79
C PHE A 65 -25.22 -1.08 -15.58
N VAL A 66 -24.19 -0.39 -16.08
CA VAL A 66 -24.12 1.08 -16.01
C VAL A 66 -25.19 1.71 -16.90
N GLU A 67 -25.40 1.20 -18.10
CA GLU A 67 -26.44 1.66 -19.03
C GLU A 67 -27.84 1.37 -18.48
N LEU A 68 -28.06 0.19 -17.90
CA LEU A 68 -29.27 -0.15 -17.16
C LEU A 68 -29.51 0.85 -16.02
N GLY A 69 -28.50 1.15 -15.21
CA GLY A 69 -28.63 2.12 -14.12
C GLY A 69 -29.02 3.52 -14.61
N HIS A 70 -28.52 3.93 -15.77
CA HIS A 70 -28.90 5.19 -16.41
C HIS A 70 -30.35 5.15 -16.94
N ALA A 71 -30.75 4.05 -17.58
CA ALA A 71 -32.11 3.86 -18.08
C ALA A 71 -33.16 3.86 -16.97
N THR A 72 -32.81 3.33 -15.78
CA THR A 72 -33.69 3.33 -14.59
C THR A 72 -33.65 4.66 -13.81
N GLY A 73 -32.88 5.66 -14.27
CA GLY A 73 -32.83 6.97 -13.62
C GLY A 73 -32.07 7.02 -12.30
N LEU A 74 -31.08 6.12 -12.08
CA LEU A 74 -30.26 6.15 -10.86
C LEU A 74 -29.43 7.43 -10.77
N THR A 75 -29.41 8.03 -9.58
CA THR A 75 -28.50 9.16 -9.30
C THR A 75 -27.04 8.70 -9.30
N PRO A 76 -26.05 9.60 -9.49
CA PRO A 76 -24.63 9.23 -9.49
C PRO A 76 -24.19 8.48 -8.22
N TRP A 77 -24.75 8.86 -7.06
CA TRP A 77 -24.47 8.18 -5.80
C TRP A 77 -25.08 6.77 -5.75
N GLN A 78 -26.32 6.61 -6.23
CA GLN A 78 -26.97 5.30 -6.32
C GLN A 78 -26.25 4.39 -7.33
N MET A 79 -25.82 4.94 -8.47
CA MET A 79 -24.99 4.24 -9.46
C MET A 79 -23.68 3.74 -8.84
N PHE A 80 -23.02 4.57 -8.04
CA PHE A 80 -21.79 4.18 -7.36
C PHE A 80 -22.04 3.06 -6.35
N VAL A 81 -22.96 3.25 -5.39
CA VAL A 81 -23.16 2.33 -4.28
C VAL A 81 -23.84 1.02 -4.70
N LYS A 82 -24.78 1.06 -5.65
CA LYS A 82 -25.58 -0.13 -6.03
C LYS A 82 -25.00 -0.92 -7.20
N ILE A 83 -24.18 -0.30 -8.04
CA ILE A 83 -23.65 -0.93 -9.24
C ILE A 83 -22.12 -0.99 -9.15
N ARG A 84 -21.44 0.15 -9.22
CA ARG A 84 -19.96 0.15 -9.34
C ARG A 84 -19.24 -0.45 -8.14
N LEU A 85 -19.68 -0.13 -6.93
CA LEU A 85 -19.02 -0.59 -5.71
C LEU A 85 -19.13 -2.11 -5.54
N PRO A 86 -20.31 -2.76 -5.63
CA PRO A 86 -20.44 -4.22 -5.58
C PRO A 86 -19.54 -4.97 -6.57
N PHE A 87 -19.47 -4.50 -7.82
CA PHE A 87 -18.58 -5.10 -8.83
C PHE A 87 -17.10 -4.85 -8.54
N ALA A 88 -16.75 -3.76 -7.86
CA ALA A 88 -15.38 -3.44 -7.50
C ALA A 88 -14.88 -4.18 -6.24
N ILE A 89 -15.76 -4.70 -5.38
CA ILE A 89 -15.41 -5.33 -4.09
C ILE A 89 -14.27 -6.36 -4.21
N PRO A 90 -14.31 -7.34 -5.15
CA PRO A 90 -13.25 -8.33 -5.26
C PRO A 90 -11.87 -7.70 -5.52
N SER A 91 -11.83 -6.66 -6.37
CA SER A 91 -10.61 -5.94 -6.69
C SER A 91 -10.14 -5.07 -5.51
N VAL A 92 -11.06 -4.44 -4.78
CA VAL A 92 -10.75 -3.71 -3.54
C VAL A 92 -10.12 -4.64 -2.51
N MET A 93 -10.68 -5.84 -2.33
CA MET A 93 -10.14 -6.84 -1.40
C MET A 93 -8.76 -7.34 -1.83
N ALA A 94 -8.52 -7.52 -3.13
CA ALA A 94 -7.18 -7.81 -3.65
C ALA A 94 -6.20 -6.68 -3.33
N GLY A 95 -6.63 -5.42 -3.45
CA GLY A 95 -5.86 -4.23 -3.08
C GLY A 95 -5.50 -4.20 -1.60
N ILE A 96 -6.47 -4.48 -0.73
CA ILE A 96 -6.25 -4.56 0.71
C ILE A 96 -5.23 -5.66 1.04
N ASN A 97 -5.39 -6.85 0.45
CA ASN A 97 -4.48 -7.96 0.68
C ASN A 97 -3.03 -7.61 0.29
N GLN A 98 -2.83 -7.00 -0.87
CA GLN A 98 -1.49 -6.57 -1.31
C GLN A 98 -0.91 -5.47 -0.41
N SER A 99 -1.75 -4.52 0.01
CA SER A 99 -1.34 -3.45 0.94
C SER A 99 -0.87 -4.03 2.27
N LEU A 100 -1.59 -5.04 2.80
CA LEU A 100 -1.20 -5.74 4.02
C LEU A 100 0.11 -6.51 3.86
N MET A 101 0.29 -7.22 2.74
CA MET A 101 1.55 -7.92 2.45
C MET A 101 2.73 -6.95 2.44
N MET A 102 2.60 -5.80 1.79
CA MET A 102 3.63 -4.75 1.79
C MET A 102 3.87 -4.17 3.18
N ALA A 103 2.80 -3.91 3.94
CA ALA A 103 2.90 -3.38 5.29
C ALA A 103 3.66 -4.35 6.22
N PHE A 104 3.37 -5.65 6.14
CA PHE A 104 4.12 -6.66 6.91
C PHE A 104 5.58 -6.78 6.46
N GLY A 105 5.86 -6.68 5.16
CA GLY A 105 7.24 -6.60 4.66
C GLY A 105 8.03 -5.42 5.25
N MET A 106 7.35 -4.29 5.48
CA MET A 106 7.97 -3.09 6.06
C MET A 106 8.29 -3.22 7.55
N VAL A 107 7.67 -4.15 8.29
CA VAL A 107 7.91 -4.32 9.74
C VAL A 107 9.39 -4.61 10.06
N VAL A 108 10.07 -5.40 9.23
CA VAL A 108 11.50 -5.71 9.42
C VAL A 108 12.36 -4.46 9.22
N ILE A 109 12.02 -3.63 8.23
CA ILE A 109 12.74 -2.41 7.89
C ILE A 109 12.49 -1.31 8.91
N ALA A 110 11.27 -1.23 9.44
CA ALA A 110 10.90 -0.35 10.56
C ALA A 110 11.75 -0.60 11.81
N GLY A 111 12.13 -1.86 12.06
CA GLY A 111 13.04 -2.23 13.15
C GLY A 111 14.39 -1.50 13.11
N ILE A 112 14.88 -1.14 11.91
CA ILE A 112 16.15 -0.41 11.73
C ILE A 112 16.06 1.02 12.32
N VAL A 113 14.87 1.62 12.29
CA VAL A 113 14.64 3.01 12.73
C VAL A 113 14.23 3.07 14.22
N GLY A 114 14.36 1.96 14.94
CA GLY A 114 14.03 1.90 16.37
C GLY A 114 12.54 2.03 16.65
N SER A 115 11.68 1.50 15.77
CA SER A 115 10.22 1.48 16.01
C SER A 115 9.80 0.56 17.16
N GLY A 116 10.73 -0.23 17.71
CA GLY A 116 10.41 -1.31 18.63
C GLY A 116 9.66 -2.46 17.96
N GLY A 117 9.33 -3.49 18.75
CA GLY A 117 8.46 -4.59 18.36
C GLY A 117 9.12 -5.67 17.49
N LEU A 118 8.31 -6.43 16.74
CA LEU A 118 8.77 -7.61 15.99
C LEU A 118 9.92 -7.32 15.02
N GLY A 119 9.94 -6.12 14.42
CA GLY A 119 11.01 -5.70 13.51
C GLY A 119 12.38 -5.63 14.17
N GLU A 120 12.46 -5.11 15.40
CA GLU A 120 13.71 -5.00 16.16
C GLU A 120 14.23 -6.38 16.57
N THR A 121 13.34 -7.30 16.97
CA THR A 121 13.69 -8.69 17.28
C THR A 121 14.23 -9.42 16.05
N ILE A 122 13.56 -9.28 14.89
CA ILE A 122 14.01 -9.90 13.63
C ILE A 122 15.36 -9.31 13.19
N TYR A 123 15.52 -7.99 13.24
CA TYR A 123 16.76 -7.32 12.88
C TYR A 123 17.93 -7.75 13.78
N SER A 124 17.69 -7.81 15.09
CA SER A 124 18.70 -8.27 16.07
C SER A 124 19.06 -9.74 15.88
N ALA A 125 18.10 -10.60 15.56
CA ALA A 125 18.34 -12.00 15.23
C ALA A 125 19.22 -12.14 13.97
N VAL A 126 18.91 -11.43 12.88
CA VAL A 126 19.72 -11.44 11.65
C VAL A 126 21.15 -10.95 11.91
N ARG A 127 21.33 -9.92 12.73
CA ARG A 127 22.66 -9.41 13.11
C ARG A 127 23.45 -10.39 13.97
N THR A 128 22.77 -11.13 14.84
CA THR A 128 23.40 -12.07 15.78
C THR A 128 23.73 -13.41 15.12
N LEU A 129 23.00 -13.79 14.07
CA LEU A 129 23.12 -15.10 13.43
C LEU A 129 24.47 -15.34 12.72
N ASP A 130 25.31 -14.31 12.48
CA ASP A 130 26.45 -14.49 11.57
C ASP A 130 27.68 -13.57 11.78
N ILE A 131 28.20 -13.47 13.01
CA ILE A 131 29.55 -12.87 13.21
C ILE A 131 30.46 -13.74 14.09
N ALA A 132 29.93 -14.44 15.09
CA ALA A 132 30.77 -15.17 16.06
C ALA A 132 31.03 -16.64 15.71
N THR A 133 30.13 -17.31 15.00
CA THR A 133 30.22 -18.75 14.68
C THR A 133 30.94 -19.07 13.37
N SER A 134 31.23 -18.06 12.54
CA SER A 134 31.84 -18.25 11.21
C SER A 134 33.35 -17.97 11.18
N ILE A 135 33.95 -17.48 12.27
CA ILE A 135 35.40 -17.16 12.37
C ILE A 135 36.20 -18.23 13.15
N ASN A 136 35.54 -19.15 13.85
CA ASN A 136 36.18 -20.22 14.63
C ASN A 136 35.72 -21.64 14.21
N ALA A 137 35.26 -21.81 12.97
CA ALA A 137 34.96 -23.12 12.37
C ALA A 137 35.93 -23.41 11.22
#